data_AF-A0A4Q0SW08-F1
#
_entry.id   AF-A0A4Q0SW08-F1
#
_cell.length_a   1.000
_cell.length_b   1.000
_cell.length_c   1.000
_cell.angle_alpha   90.00
_cell.angle_beta   90.00
_cell.angle_gamma   90.00
#
_symmetry.space_group_name_H-M   'P 1'
#
loop_
_entity.id
_entity.type
_entity.pdbx_description
1 polymer ?
#
loop_
_entity_poly.entity_id
_entity_poly.type
_entity_poly.pdbx_seq_one_letter_code
_entity_poly.pdbx_strand_id
1 'polypeptide(L)'
;MLDRGNHLSDADILGLIDREDPWVQADGAREHLLACVECIARLERIQKALGELDDMFASQSPGALPSAMASRLRLQGRLRAAGASPERVRWAAPGVLVQIAAIAAVVLVAVGVAVYGWRRTALIEPASLPYAKDGPVPNRMLTPGAIRPVTLWDICKTVDDDLDPSVAPALQSAVLREYGIAGASSQGSYQIDYLVNPQLGGTNDIKNLWPQPYHEGVWNAHAKDELEKHLHEMVCNRTVDLTVAQHEIATDWIAAYKKYLHQTPA
;
A
#
# COMPACT_ATOMS: atom_id res chain seq x y z
N MET A 1 -5.26 23.61 36.33
CA MET A 1 -5.64 24.37 37.55
C MET A 1 -6.00 23.34 38.60
N LEU A 2 -5.11 23.09 39.55
CA LEU A 2 -5.37 22.18 40.66
C LEU A 2 -6.39 22.85 41.60
N ASP A 3 -7.47 22.13 41.92
CA ASP A 3 -8.61 22.63 42.67
C ASP A 3 -8.19 23.02 44.10
N ARG A 4 -8.67 24.17 44.59
CA ARG A 4 -8.20 24.83 45.82
C ARG A 4 -8.57 24.09 47.12
N GLY A 5 -9.27 22.95 47.01
CA GLY A 5 -9.61 22.07 48.13
C GLY A 5 -8.95 20.68 48.09
N ASN A 6 -8.16 20.35 47.06
CA ASN A 6 -7.58 19.02 46.93
C ASN A 6 -6.06 19.06 47.24
N HIS A 7 -5.62 18.25 48.20
CA HIS A 7 -4.20 18.09 48.52
C HIS A 7 -3.48 17.32 47.41
N LEU A 8 -2.17 17.54 47.29
CA LEU A 8 -1.31 16.73 46.41
C LEU A 8 -1.31 15.26 46.86
N SER A 9 -1.38 14.34 45.90
CA SER A 9 -1.22 12.92 46.17
C SER A 9 0.24 12.57 46.44
N ASP A 10 0.50 11.41 47.05
CA ASP A 10 1.88 10.94 47.24
C ASP A 10 2.60 10.74 45.90
N ALA A 11 1.87 10.38 44.84
CA ALA A 11 2.43 10.23 43.51
C ALA A 11 2.91 11.57 42.94
N ASP A 12 2.12 12.63 43.12
CA ASP A 12 2.50 13.99 42.69
C ASP A 12 3.69 14.53 43.49
N ILE A 13 3.75 14.23 44.80
CA ILE A 13 4.87 14.65 45.64
C ILE A 13 6.15 13.90 45.26
N LEU A 14 6.07 12.59 44.96
CA LEU A 14 7.21 11.80 44.52
C LEU A 14 7.68 12.21 43.11
N GLY A 15 6.75 12.43 42.18
CA GLY A 15 7.06 12.93 40.83
C GLY A 15 7.79 14.29 40.85
N LEU A 16 7.44 15.16 41.79
CA LEU A 16 8.16 16.41 42.05
C LEU A 16 9.58 16.21 42.57
N ILE A 17 9.79 15.24 43.48
CA ILE A 17 11.12 14.91 44.03
C ILE A 17 12.01 14.32 42.93
N ASP A 18 11.49 13.38 42.15
CA ASP A 18 12.23 12.66 41.11
C ASP A 18 12.37 13.45 39.79
N ARG A 19 11.66 14.59 39.69
CA ARG A 19 11.59 15.46 38.50
C ARG A 19 11.03 14.75 37.27
N GLU A 20 10.07 13.85 37.48
CA GLU A 20 9.44 13.06 36.42
C GLU A 20 8.11 13.67 35.94
N ASP A 21 7.57 14.64 36.67
CA ASP A 21 6.30 15.29 36.29
C ASP A 21 6.43 16.25 35.09
N PRO A 22 5.43 16.27 34.18
CA PRO A 22 5.34 17.27 33.14
C PRO A 22 5.43 18.71 33.69
N TRP A 23 6.19 19.57 33.00
CA TRP A 23 6.50 20.94 33.43
C TRP A 23 5.28 21.74 33.93
N VAL A 24 4.12 21.60 33.28
CA VAL A 24 2.87 22.31 33.63
C VAL A 24 2.26 21.84 34.95
N GLN A 25 2.40 20.55 35.28
CA GLN A 25 1.91 19.99 36.55
C GLN A 25 2.89 20.27 37.69
N ALA A 26 4.19 20.24 37.40
CA ALA A 26 5.24 20.56 38.36
C ALA A 26 5.15 22.00 38.88
N ASP A 27 4.86 22.98 38.01
CA ASP A 27 4.77 24.39 38.43
C ASP A 27 3.54 24.65 39.32
N GLY A 28 2.38 24.09 38.97
CA GLY A 28 1.18 24.19 39.80
C GLY A 28 1.30 23.46 41.14
N ALA A 29 1.98 22.30 41.17
CA ALA A 29 2.21 21.56 42.40
C ALA A 29 3.23 22.25 43.32
N ARG A 30 4.26 22.91 42.76
CA ARG A 30 5.19 23.77 43.53
C ARG A 30 4.49 24.96 44.15
N GLU A 31 3.62 25.64 43.38
CA GLU A 31 2.83 26.76 43.89
C GLU A 31 1.92 26.31 45.05
N HIS A 32 1.31 25.13 44.94
CA HIS A 32 0.50 24.55 46.00
C HIS A 32 1.33 24.21 47.25
N LEU A 33 2.52 23.61 47.11
CA LEU A 33 3.41 23.30 48.23
C LEU A 33 3.83 24.56 49.01
N LEU A 34 4.00 25.70 48.34
CA LEU A 34 4.32 26.96 49.03
C LEU A 34 3.14 27.51 49.84
N ALA A 35 1.91 27.11 49.53
CA ALA A 35 0.69 27.64 50.14
C ALA A 35 0.00 26.66 51.14
N CYS A 36 0.34 25.36 51.13
CA CYS A 36 -0.34 24.34 51.92
C CYS A 36 0.56 23.69 52.98
N VAL A 37 0.35 24.03 54.26
CA VAL A 37 1.14 23.53 55.40
C VAL A 37 1.09 22.00 55.53
N GLU A 38 -0.07 21.38 55.26
CA GLU A 38 -0.19 19.91 55.35
C GLU A 38 0.67 19.21 54.29
N CYS A 39 0.70 19.72 53.06
CA CYS A 39 1.53 19.16 52.00
C CYS A 39 3.03 19.39 52.26
N ILE A 40 3.42 20.51 52.88
CA ILE A 40 4.80 20.74 53.35
C ILE A 40 5.18 19.70 54.40
N ALA A 41 4.36 19.53 55.44
CA ALA A 41 4.63 18.55 56.50
C ALA A 41 4.67 17.12 55.95
N ARG A 42 3.85 16.80 54.94
CA ARG A 42 3.86 15.51 54.26
C ARG A 42 5.11 15.29 53.42
N LEU A 43 5.57 16.32 52.71
CA LEU A 43 6.84 16.30 51.98
C LEU A 43 8.03 16.04 52.92
N GLU A 44 8.06 16.72 54.06
CA GLU A 44 9.11 16.52 55.07
C GLU A 44 9.12 15.08 55.62
N ARG A 45 7.94 14.49 55.88
CA ARG A 45 7.82 13.08 56.30
C ARG A 45 8.39 12.12 55.25
N ILE A 46 8.09 12.36 53.97
CA ILE A 46 8.58 11.53 52.86
C ILE A 46 10.10 11.68 52.72
N GLN A 47 10.63 12.90 52.73
CA GLN A 47 12.07 13.15 52.64
C GLN A 47 12.84 12.52 53.81
N LYS A 48 12.28 12.58 55.02
CA LYS A 48 12.86 11.93 56.19
C LYS A 48 12.94 10.41 56.02
N ALA A 49 11.86 9.78 55.56
CA ALA A 49 11.84 8.33 55.31
C ALA A 49 12.83 7.92 54.21
N LEU A 50 12.97 8.73 53.14
CA LEU A 50 13.97 8.50 52.10
C LEU A 50 15.40 8.63 52.63
N GLY A 51 15.66 9.59 53.53
CA GLY A 51 16.96 9.73 54.19
C GLY A 51 17.31 8.53 55.08
N GLU A 52 16.34 8.04 55.86
CA GLU A 52 16.53 6.83 56.67
C GLU A 52 16.85 5.59 55.81
N LEU A 53 16.22 5.47 54.64
CA LEU A 53 16.53 4.41 53.67
C LEU A 53 17.94 4.57 53.08
N ASP A 54 18.34 5.78 52.70
CA ASP A 54 19.68 6.05 52.15
C ASP A 54 20.76 5.73 53.19
N ASP A 55 20.57 6.11 54.45
CA ASP A 55 21.46 5.75 55.57
C ASP A 55 21.56 4.24 55.77
N MET A 56 20.42 3.51 55.68
CA MET A 56 20.42 2.05 55.72
C MET A 56 21.23 1.44 54.56
N PHE A 57 21.05 1.91 53.32
CA PHE A 57 21.81 1.42 52.17
C PHE A 57 23.30 1.78 52.25
N ALA A 58 23.63 2.98 52.71
CA ALA A 58 25.01 3.42 52.93
C ALA A 58 25.72 2.58 54.00
N SER A 59 25.01 2.20 55.07
CA SER A 59 25.55 1.31 56.11
C SER A 59 25.82 -0.12 55.62
N GLN A 60 25.10 -0.57 54.59
CA GLN A 60 25.22 -1.92 54.02
C GLN A 60 26.34 -2.06 52.97
N SER A 61 26.88 -0.95 52.46
CA SER A 61 27.97 -0.92 51.49
C SER A 61 28.88 0.30 51.70
N PRO A 62 29.85 0.22 52.63
CA PRO A 62 30.76 1.34 52.86
C PRO A 62 31.66 1.53 51.64
N GLY A 63 31.38 2.55 50.83
CA GLY A 63 32.28 3.07 49.80
C GLY A 63 31.91 2.80 48.33
N ALA A 64 30.76 2.20 48.02
CA ALA A 64 30.33 2.01 46.63
C ALA A 64 28.95 2.64 46.39
N LEU A 65 28.92 3.76 45.65
CA LEU A 65 27.67 4.26 45.07
C LEU A 65 27.04 3.14 44.23
N PRO A 66 25.74 2.82 44.40
CA PRO A 66 25.04 1.86 43.55
C PRO A 66 25.29 2.20 42.07
N SER A 67 25.58 1.18 41.25
CA SER A 67 26.01 1.36 39.86
C SER A 67 25.06 2.26 39.05
N ALA A 68 23.76 2.22 39.34
CA ALA A 68 22.75 3.08 38.75
C ALA A 68 22.96 4.57 39.08
N MET A 69 23.24 4.91 40.35
CA MET A 69 23.51 6.30 40.76
C MET A 69 24.81 6.84 40.16
N ALA A 70 25.88 6.04 40.14
CA ALA A 70 27.14 6.42 39.52
C ALA A 70 26.98 6.68 38.00
N SER A 71 26.16 5.86 37.33
CA SER A 71 25.82 6.02 35.92
C SER A 71 25.04 7.30 35.66
N ARG A 72 24.04 7.59 36.52
CA ARG A 72 23.20 8.79 36.44
C ARG A 72 24.00 10.07 36.64
N LEU A 73 24.90 10.10 37.63
CA LEU A 73 25.79 11.24 37.88
C LEU A 73 26.74 11.49 36.69
N ARG A 74 27.27 10.42 36.10
CA ARG A 74 28.13 10.51 34.90
C ARG A 74 27.37 11.07 33.70
N LEU A 75 26.12 10.65 33.50
CA LEU A 75 25.25 11.18 32.43
C LEU A 75 24.89 12.65 32.68
N GLN A 76 24.51 13.03 33.90
CA GLN A 76 24.21 14.42 34.26
C GLN A 76 25.41 15.33 34.06
N GLY A 77 26.62 14.87 34.39
CA GLY A 77 27.86 15.60 34.10
C GLY A 77 28.06 15.84 32.59
N ARG A 78 27.81 14.82 31.77
CA ARG A 78 27.86 14.93 30.30
C ARG A 78 26.81 15.88 29.73
N LEU A 79 25.58 15.84 30.25
CA LEU A 79 24.51 16.74 29.81
C LEU A 79 24.78 18.19 30.20
N ARG A 80 25.33 18.44 31.40
CA ARG A 80 25.77 19.79 31.80
C ARG A 80 26.92 20.29 30.92
N ALA A 81 27.88 19.43 30.59
CA ALA A 81 28.97 19.79 29.67
C ALA A 81 28.45 20.08 28.25
N ALA A 82 27.48 19.30 27.77
CA ALA A 82 26.84 19.54 26.47
C ALA A 82 25.98 20.81 26.45
N GLY A 83 25.29 21.12 27.55
CA GLY A 83 24.50 22.35 27.71
C GLY A 83 25.33 23.60 28.01
N ALA A 84 26.59 23.45 28.44
CA ALA A 84 27.50 24.55 28.75
C ALA A 84 28.21 25.14 27.52
N SER A 85 27.97 24.61 26.32
CA SER A 85 28.30 25.29 25.08
C SER A 85 27.07 26.05 24.59
N PRO A 86 26.92 27.34 24.92
CA PRO A 86 26.14 28.20 24.07
C PRO A 86 27.01 28.42 22.83
N GLU A 87 26.97 27.48 21.89
CA GLU A 87 27.24 27.85 20.50
C GLU A 87 26.14 28.85 20.13
N ARG A 88 26.40 30.13 20.42
CA ARG A 88 25.72 31.23 19.78
C ARG A 88 26.08 31.15 18.31
N VAL A 89 25.35 30.31 17.58
CA VAL A 89 25.29 30.36 16.13
C VAL A 89 25.01 31.82 15.80
N ARG A 90 25.96 32.50 15.15
CA ARG A 90 25.78 33.89 14.73
C ARG A 90 24.91 33.89 13.47
N TRP A 91 23.60 33.71 13.63
CA TRP A 91 22.60 33.82 12.54
C TRP A 91 22.45 35.25 11.99
N ALA A 92 23.17 36.23 12.55
CA ALA A 92 23.13 37.63 12.15
C ALA A 92 24.39 38.08 11.37
N ALA A 93 24.90 37.26 10.45
CA ALA A 93 25.77 37.75 9.39
C ALA A 93 24.92 37.96 8.13
N PRO A 94 24.91 39.17 7.52
CA PRO A 94 24.03 39.48 6.38
C PRO A 94 24.24 38.56 5.16
N GLY A 95 25.38 37.87 5.08
CA GLY A 95 25.64 36.86 4.05
C GLY A 95 24.87 35.54 4.23
N VAL A 96 24.52 35.14 5.45
CA VAL A 96 23.87 33.83 5.73
C VAL A 96 22.42 33.83 5.25
N LEU A 97 21.70 34.93 5.43
CA LEU A 97 20.32 35.07 4.93
C LEU A 97 20.26 35.05 3.39
N VAL A 98 21.25 35.65 2.72
CA VAL A 98 21.37 35.61 1.26
C VAL A 98 21.67 34.19 0.78
N GLN A 99 22.54 33.44 1.48
CA GLN A 99 22.84 32.05 1.15
C GLN A 99 21.63 31.13 1.34
N ILE A 100 20.87 31.30 2.44
CA ILE A 100 19.64 30.54 2.69
C ILE A 100 18.58 30.85 1.63
N ALA A 101 18.40 32.12 1.27
CA ALA A 101 17.45 32.53 0.24
C ALA A 101 17.80 31.95 -1.14
N ALA A 102 19.09 31.94 -1.51
CA ALA A 102 19.57 31.36 -2.77
C ALA A 102 19.34 29.84 -2.81
N ILE A 103 19.64 29.12 -1.71
CA ILE A 103 19.41 27.67 -1.62
C ILE A 103 17.91 27.37 -1.70
N ALA A 104 17.07 28.13 -0.99
CA ALA A 104 15.61 27.96 -1.03
C ALA A 104 15.05 28.17 -2.44
N ALA A 105 15.54 29.17 -3.18
CA ALA A 105 15.13 29.42 -4.57
C ALA A 105 15.51 28.25 -5.50
N VAL A 106 16.73 27.71 -5.37
CA VAL A 106 17.18 26.55 -6.17
C VAL A 106 16.35 25.31 -5.84
N VAL A 107 16.05 25.05 -4.56
CA VAL A 107 15.21 23.92 -4.15
C VAL A 107 13.78 24.08 -4.68
N LEU A 108 13.20 25.27 -4.62
CA LEU A 108 11.85 25.53 -5.16
C LEU A 108 11.80 25.33 -6.69
N VAL A 109 12.84 25.73 -7.42
CA VAL A 109 12.94 25.47 -8.86
C VAL A 109 13.12 23.98 -9.14
N ALA A 110 13.97 23.28 -8.39
CA ALA A 110 14.18 21.84 -8.57
C ALA A 110 12.91 21.03 -8.25
N VAL A 111 12.19 21.38 -7.17
CA VAL A 111 10.89 20.78 -6.83
C VAL A 111 9.85 21.14 -7.89
N GLY A 112 9.82 22.38 -8.38
CA GLY A 112 8.94 22.79 -9.47
C GLY A 112 9.18 22.00 -10.76
N VAL A 113 10.45 21.82 -11.14
CA VAL A 113 10.87 21.00 -12.30
C VAL A 113 10.54 19.53 -12.08
N ALA A 114 10.73 19.00 -10.87
CA ALA A 114 10.38 17.63 -10.53
C ALA A 114 8.86 17.40 -10.57
N VAL A 115 8.05 18.30 -9.99
CA VAL A 115 6.59 18.24 -10.03
C VAL A 115 6.06 18.44 -11.45
N TYR A 116 6.68 19.34 -12.23
CA TYR A 116 6.32 19.57 -13.63
C TYR A 116 6.70 18.38 -14.52
N GLY A 117 7.88 17.81 -14.32
CA GLY A 117 8.34 16.59 -14.96
C GLY A 117 7.43 15.42 -14.61
N TRP A 118 7.11 15.24 -13.33
CA TRP A 118 6.18 14.20 -12.84
C TRP A 118 4.78 14.37 -13.44
N ARG A 119 4.26 15.61 -13.55
CA ARG A 119 2.97 15.87 -14.21
C ARG A 119 3.01 15.61 -15.72
N ARG A 120 4.16 15.81 -16.39
CA ARG A 120 4.33 15.46 -17.80
C ARG A 120 4.49 13.96 -18.02
N THR A 121 5.14 13.23 -17.12
CA THR A 121 5.30 11.77 -17.20
C THR A 121 4.08 11.01 -16.68
N ALA A 122 3.29 11.57 -15.77
CA ALA A 122 2.02 10.99 -15.31
C ALA A 122 0.89 11.03 -16.35
N LEU A 123 1.13 11.63 -17.53
CA LEU A 123 0.23 11.57 -18.68
C LEU A 123 0.66 10.52 -19.71
N ILE A 124 1.76 9.79 -19.49
CA ILE A 124 2.24 8.75 -20.39
C ILE A 124 2.70 7.55 -19.55
N GLU A 125 1.72 6.72 -19.20
CA GLU A 125 1.75 5.27 -19.33
C GLU A 125 0.37 4.77 -18.87
N PRO A 126 -0.60 4.50 -19.77
CA PRO A 126 -1.57 3.48 -19.43
C PRO A 126 -0.73 2.25 -19.07
N ALA A 127 -1.03 1.62 -17.94
CA ALA A 127 -0.43 0.35 -17.59
C ALA A 127 -0.55 -0.55 -18.83
N SER A 128 0.56 -0.72 -19.55
CA SER A 128 0.68 -1.78 -20.53
C SER A 128 0.53 -3.03 -19.69
N LEU A 129 -0.62 -3.68 -19.81
CA LEU A 129 -0.78 -5.06 -19.37
C LEU A 129 0.50 -5.77 -19.80
N PRO A 130 1.23 -6.46 -18.91
CA PRO A 130 2.49 -7.07 -19.25
C PRO A 130 2.24 -8.06 -20.38
N TYR A 131 2.49 -7.59 -21.61
CA TYR A 131 2.32 -8.37 -22.82
C TYR A 131 3.38 -9.45 -22.72
N ALA A 132 2.96 -10.69 -22.48
CA ALA A 132 3.86 -11.81 -22.60
C ALA A 132 4.46 -11.75 -24.00
N LYS A 133 5.77 -12.03 -24.12
CA LYS A 133 6.46 -12.09 -25.43
C LYS A 133 5.78 -13.04 -26.44
N ASP A 134 4.80 -13.82 -26.01
CA ASP A 134 4.07 -14.83 -26.73
C ASP A 134 2.70 -14.40 -27.27
N GLY A 135 2.22 -13.17 -27.03
CA GLY A 135 0.91 -12.67 -27.51
C GLY A 135 -0.03 -12.20 -26.39
N PRO A 136 -1.23 -11.70 -26.72
CA PRO A 136 -2.18 -11.20 -25.74
C PRO A 136 -2.90 -12.38 -25.07
N VAL A 137 -2.64 -12.59 -23.79
CA VAL A 137 -3.31 -13.62 -22.96
C VAL A 137 -4.05 -12.93 -21.82
N PRO A 138 -5.31 -13.30 -21.52
CA PRO A 138 -6.05 -12.69 -20.43
C PRO A 138 -5.41 -12.97 -19.06
N ASN A 139 -5.60 -12.03 -18.14
CA ASN A 139 -5.27 -12.24 -16.74
C ASN A 139 -6.21 -13.29 -16.14
N ARG A 140 -5.70 -14.50 -15.87
CA ARG A 140 -6.48 -15.62 -15.31
C ARG A 140 -7.16 -15.33 -13.97
N MET A 141 -6.70 -14.34 -13.20
CA MET A 141 -7.38 -13.94 -11.96
C MET A 141 -8.66 -13.14 -12.23
N LEU A 142 -8.67 -12.35 -13.31
CA LEU A 142 -9.83 -11.53 -13.70
C LEU A 142 -10.78 -12.33 -14.60
N THR A 143 -10.20 -13.11 -15.52
CA THR A 143 -10.95 -13.86 -16.54
C THR A 143 -10.55 -15.33 -16.49
N PRO A 144 -11.08 -16.11 -15.53
CA PRO A 144 -10.85 -17.55 -15.44
C PRO A 144 -11.61 -18.38 -16.49
N GLY A 145 -12.56 -17.79 -17.23
CA GLY A 145 -13.35 -18.48 -18.26
C GLY A 145 -14.67 -19.02 -17.73
N ALA A 146 -15.62 -18.14 -17.38
CA ALA A 146 -16.90 -18.56 -16.83
C ALA A 146 -17.81 -19.23 -17.88
N ILE A 147 -18.22 -20.47 -17.58
CA ILE A 147 -19.07 -21.32 -18.42
C ILE A 147 -20.44 -21.59 -17.76
N ARG A 148 -21.42 -21.97 -18.58
CA ARG A 148 -22.73 -22.44 -18.14
C ARG A 148 -22.90 -23.95 -18.41
N PRO A 149 -23.74 -24.65 -17.63
CA PRO A 149 -24.12 -26.02 -17.97
C PRO A 149 -24.80 -26.07 -19.34
N VAL A 150 -24.21 -26.83 -20.26
CA VAL A 150 -24.74 -27.09 -21.61
C VAL A 150 -24.51 -28.55 -21.97
N THR A 151 -25.40 -29.09 -22.78
CA THR A 151 -25.22 -30.41 -23.41
C THR A 151 -24.64 -30.25 -24.81
N LEU A 152 -24.07 -31.32 -25.36
CA LEU A 152 -23.65 -31.34 -26.77
C LEU A 152 -24.80 -31.00 -27.72
N TRP A 153 -26.04 -31.35 -27.36
CA TRP A 153 -27.22 -30.99 -28.14
C TRP A 153 -27.48 -29.48 -28.14
N ASP A 154 -27.23 -28.80 -27.02
CA ASP A 154 -27.45 -27.36 -26.91
C ASP A 154 -26.46 -26.55 -27.77
N ILE A 155 -25.23 -27.05 -27.94
CA ILE A 155 -24.17 -26.36 -28.67
C ILE A 155 -24.00 -26.80 -30.13
N CYS A 156 -24.42 -28.02 -30.49
CA CYS A 156 -24.22 -28.56 -31.85
C CYS A 156 -25.46 -28.53 -32.75
N LYS A 157 -26.61 -28.08 -32.25
CA LYS A 157 -27.88 -28.10 -33.00
C LYS A 157 -27.94 -27.04 -34.10
N THR A 158 -27.24 -25.93 -33.91
CA THR A 158 -27.13 -24.84 -34.88
C THR A 158 -25.66 -24.52 -35.06
N VAL A 159 -25.21 -24.41 -36.31
CA VAL A 159 -24.01 -23.65 -36.61
C VAL A 159 -24.42 -22.20 -36.39
N ASP A 160 -24.28 -21.73 -35.16
CA ASP A 160 -24.24 -20.30 -34.92
C ASP A 160 -22.89 -19.85 -35.50
N ASP A 161 -22.88 -18.97 -36.49
CA ASP A 161 -21.63 -18.46 -37.05
C ASP A 161 -21.15 -17.22 -36.29
N ASP A 162 -21.93 -16.74 -35.30
CA ASP A 162 -21.53 -15.62 -34.46
C ASP A 162 -20.61 -16.11 -33.34
N LEU A 163 -19.31 -16.11 -33.63
CA LEU A 163 -18.25 -16.39 -32.65
C LEU A 163 -18.11 -15.24 -31.65
N ASP A 164 -18.59 -14.04 -31.98
CA ASP A 164 -18.23 -12.82 -31.28
C ASP A 164 -19.47 -11.97 -30.91
N PRO A 165 -20.42 -12.54 -30.15
CA PRO A 165 -21.70 -11.88 -29.89
C PRO A 165 -21.51 -10.58 -29.12
N SER A 166 -22.14 -9.52 -29.63
CA SER A 166 -21.94 -8.15 -29.14
C SER A 166 -22.17 -8.01 -27.63
N VAL A 167 -21.12 -7.60 -26.92
CA VAL A 167 -21.17 -7.30 -25.48
C VAL A 167 -21.78 -5.91 -25.26
N ALA A 168 -22.74 -5.80 -24.34
CA ALA A 168 -23.38 -4.51 -24.05
C ALA A 168 -22.35 -3.43 -23.61
N PRO A 169 -22.48 -2.16 -24.05
CA PRO A 169 -21.48 -1.11 -23.78
C PRO A 169 -21.17 -0.89 -22.28
N ALA A 170 -22.18 -1.07 -21.42
CA ALA A 170 -22.01 -0.99 -19.97
C ALA A 170 -21.09 -2.09 -19.43
N LEU A 171 -21.21 -3.31 -19.96
CA LEU A 171 -20.38 -4.45 -19.59
C LEU A 171 -18.97 -4.32 -20.17
N GLN A 172 -18.83 -3.83 -21.41
CA GLN A 172 -17.52 -3.50 -21.98
C GLN A 172 -16.74 -2.51 -21.09
N SER A 173 -17.44 -1.46 -20.63
CA SER A 173 -16.87 -0.46 -19.73
C SER A 173 -16.49 -1.03 -18.35
N ALA A 174 -17.22 -2.05 -17.88
CA ALA A 174 -16.90 -2.73 -16.63
C ALA A 174 -15.65 -3.60 -16.77
N VAL A 175 -15.53 -4.37 -17.87
CA VAL A 175 -14.34 -5.19 -18.17
C VAL A 175 -13.08 -4.33 -18.25
N LEU A 176 -13.11 -3.24 -19.03
CA LEU A 176 -11.97 -2.33 -19.14
C LEU A 176 -11.53 -1.76 -17.78
N ARG A 177 -12.50 -1.42 -16.92
CA ARG A 177 -12.24 -0.91 -15.57
C ARG A 177 -11.60 -1.97 -14.67
N GLU A 178 -12.06 -3.22 -14.73
CA GLU A 178 -11.50 -4.34 -13.96
C GLU A 178 -10.05 -4.60 -14.34
N TYR A 179 -9.73 -4.43 -15.62
CA TYR A 179 -8.37 -4.51 -16.16
C TYR A 179 -7.52 -3.25 -15.93
N GLY A 180 -8.05 -2.22 -15.25
CA GLY A 180 -7.34 -0.96 -14.99
C GLY A 180 -7.13 -0.09 -16.24
N ILE A 181 -7.84 -0.37 -17.33
CA ILE A 181 -7.79 0.37 -18.59
C ILE A 181 -8.79 1.53 -18.49
N ALA A 182 -8.29 2.74 -18.26
CA ALA A 182 -9.10 3.95 -18.13
C ALA A 182 -8.76 5.00 -19.21
N GLY A 183 -9.79 5.68 -19.73
CA GLY A 183 -9.66 6.87 -20.58
C GLY A 183 -10.31 6.76 -21.96
N ALA A 184 -10.59 7.90 -22.59
CA ALA A 184 -11.13 7.97 -23.96
C ALA A 184 -10.20 7.35 -25.01
N SER A 185 -8.91 7.21 -24.70
CA SER A 185 -7.89 6.60 -25.54
C SER A 185 -7.95 5.07 -25.62
N SER A 186 -8.82 4.39 -24.84
CA SER A 186 -9.04 2.95 -24.96
C SER A 186 -10.19 2.58 -25.90
N GLN A 187 -11.01 3.56 -26.31
CA GLN A 187 -12.09 3.34 -27.27
C GLN A 187 -11.50 3.08 -28.66
N GLY A 188 -11.56 1.83 -29.12
CA GLY A 188 -11.05 1.39 -30.42
C GLY A 188 -9.69 0.70 -30.41
N SER A 189 -9.02 0.59 -29.25
CA SER A 189 -7.78 -0.20 -29.13
C SER A 189 -8.02 -1.65 -28.74
N TYR A 190 -9.16 -1.91 -28.09
CA TYR A 190 -9.53 -3.23 -27.58
C TYR A 190 -10.94 -3.64 -28.03
N GLN A 191 -11.07 -4.90 -28.42
CA GLN A 191 -12.34 -5.63 -28.49
C GLN A 191 -12.57 -6.33 -27.16
N ILE A 192 -13.81 -6.34 -26.67
CA ILE A 192 -14.17 -7.15 -25.50
C ILE A 192 -14.61 -8.50 -25.99
N ASP A 193 -13.78 -9.50 -25.71
CA ASP A 193 -13.87 -10.84 -26.28
C ASP A 193 -14.13 -11.88 -25.18
N TYR A 194 -14.73 -13.00 -25.56
CA TYR A 194 -15.00 -14.13 -24.68
C TYR A 194 -13.77 -15.05 -24.60
N LEU A 195 -13.27 -15.36 -23.40
CA LEU A 195 -12.19 -16.34 -23.25
C LEU A 195 -12.66 -17.75 -23.64
N VAL A 196 -13.86 -18.14 -23.21
CA VAL A 196 -14.56 -19.32 -23.71
C VAL A 196 -15.75 -18.85 -24.54
N ASN A 197 -15.76 -19.18 -25.83
CA ASN A 197 -16.86 -18.85 -26.73
C ASN A 197 -18.23 -19.37 -26.22
N PRO A 198 -19.35 -18.63 -26.37
CA PRO A 198 -20.70 -19.14 -26.10
C PRO A 198 -21.07 -20.44 -26.81
N GLN A 199 -20.48 -20.70 -27.98
CA GLN A 199 -20.62 -21.96 -28.72
C GLN A 199 -19.93 -23.15 -28.04
N LEU A 200 -18.97 -22.88 -27.16
CA LEU A 200 -18.36 -23.84 -26.25
C LEU A 200 -18.96 -23.75 -24.84
N GLY A 201 -20.11 -23.08 -24.67
CA GLY A 201 -20.79 -22.94 -23.38
C GLY A 201 -20.29 -21.80 -22.50
N GLY A 202 -19.50 -20.88 -23.05
CA GLY A 202 -19.14 -19.62 -22.38
C GLY A 202 -20.33 -18.74 -22.02
N THR A 203 -20.11 -17.79 -21.11
CA THR A 203 -21.13 -16.86 -20.61
C THR A 203 -20.71 -15.40 -20.82
N ASN A 204 -21.67 -14.48 -20.75
CA ASN A 204 -21.42 -13.03 -20.71
C ASN A 204 -21.04 -12.54 -19.30
N ASP A 205 -20.57 -13.42 -18.41
CA ASP A 205 -20.04 -13.03 -17.12
C ASP A 205 -18.72 -12.26 -17.33
N ILE A 206 -18.47 -11.22 -16.53
CA ILE A 206 -17.23 -10.46 -16.57
C ILE A 206 -15.99 -11.37 -16.41
N LYS A 207 -16.12 -12.50 -15.71
CA LYS A 207 -15.10 -13.54 -15.53
C LYS A 207 -14.82 -14.38 -16.78
N ASN A 208 -15.56 -14.18 -17.86
CA ASN A 208 -15.31 -14.77 -19.17
C ASN A 208 -14.94 -13.72 -20.22
N LEU A 209 -14.94 -12.43 -19.88
CA LEU A 209 -14.68 -11.35 -20.81
C LEU A 209 -13.32 -10.73 -20.54
N TRP A 210 -12.62 -10.36 -21.60
CA TRP A 210 -11.31 -9.72 -21.49
C TRP A 210 -11.07 -8.72 -22.63
N PRO A 211 -10.22 -7.70 -22.41
CA PRO A 211 -9.85 -6.75 -23.45
C PRO A 211 -8.77 -7.35 -24.37
N GLN A 212 -9.17 -7.71 -25.58
CA GLN A 212 -8.27 -8.19 -26.63
C GLN A 212 -7.85 -7.04 -27.56
N PRO A 213 -6.55 -6.85 -27.83
CA PRO A 213 -6.09 -5.82 -28.77
C PRO A 213 -6.48 -6.13 -30.22
N TYR A 214 -6.90 -5.13 -30.99
CA TYR A 214 -7.30 -5.33 -32.40
C TYR A 214 -6.15 -5.69 -33.35
N HIS A 215 -4.91 -5.21 -33.11
CA HIS A 215 -3.88 -5.15 -34.16
C HIS A 215 -2.45 -5.54 -33.74
N GLU A 216 -2.28 -6.33 -32.67
CA GLU A 216 -0.94 -6.69 -32.19
C GLU A 216 -0.54 -8.13 -32.56
N GLY A 217 0.23 -8.26 -33.65
CA GLY A 217 0.91 -9.51 -34.01
C GLY A 217 0.02 -10.62 -34.58
N VAL A 218 0.61 -11.82 -34.70
CA VAL A 218 -0.07 -13.02 -35.24
C VAL A 218 -1.13 -13.58 -34.28
N TRP A 219 -1.03 -13.27 -32.98
CA TRP A 219 -1.98 -13.70 -31.96
C TRP A 219 -3.05 -12.64 -31.76
N ASN A 220 -4.03 -12.59 -32.66
CA ASN A 220 -5.11 -11.61 -32.68
C ASN A 220 -6.50 -12.27 -32.60
N ALA A 221 -7.57 -11.45 -32.65
CA ALA A 221 -8.95 -11.92 -32.61
C ALA A 221 -9.23 -13.00 -33.68
N HIS A 222 -8.81 -12.78 -34.92
CA HIS A 222 -9.01 -13.75 -36.00
C HIS A 222 -8.33 -15.11 -35.75
N ALA A 223 -7.13 -15.10 -35.17
CA ALA A 223 -6.47 -16.36 -34.78
C ALA A 223 -7.27 -17.10 -33.70
N LYS A 224 -7.84 -16.36 -32.74
CA LYS A 224 -8.69 -16.96 -31.71
C LYS A 224 -10.00 -17.47 -32.29
N ASP A 225 -10.66 -16.72 -33.17
CA ASP A 225 -11.89 -17.14 -33.86
C ASP A 225 -11.69 -18.47 -34.61
N GLU A 226 -10.56 -18.61 -35.30
CA GLU A 226 -10.20 -19.85 -36.01
C GLU A 226 -10.09 -21.04 -35.06
N LEU A 227 -9.43 -20.85 -33.90
CA LEU A 227 -9.37 -21.87 -32.85
C LEU A 227 -10.75 -22.22 -32.30
N GLU A 228 -11.58 -21.22 -32.00
CA GLU A 228 -12.91 -21.43 -31.41
C GLU A 228 -13.82 -22.21 -32.35
N LYS A 229 -13.82 -21.86 -33.63
CA LYS A 229 -14.51 -22.61 -34.67
C LYS A 229 -14.02 -24.04 -34.75
N HIS A 230 -12.69 -24.24 -34.79
CA HIS A 230 -12.12 -25.57 -34.90
C HIS A 230 -12.44 -26.45 -33.68
N LEU A 231 -12.37 -25.89 -32.47
CA LEU A 231 -12.75 -26.60 -31.25
C LEU A 231 -14.24 -26.98 -31.25
N HIS A 232 -15.12 -26.07 -31.67
CA HIS A 232 -16.55 -26.37 -31.80
C HIS A 232 -16.81 -27.53 -32.75
N GLU A 233 -16.18 -27.51 -33.94
CA GLU A 233 -16.27 -28.61 -34.91
C GLU A 233 -15.77 -29.94 -34.32
N MET A 234 -14.62 -29.93 -33.63
CA MET A 234 -14.07 -31.13 -33.00
C MET A 234 -14.97 -31.67 -31.88
N VAL A 235 -15.59 -30.79 -31.08
CA VAL A 235 -16.53 -31.17 -30.01
C VAL A 235 -17.80 -31.76 -30.62
N CYS A 236 -18.36 -31.14 -31.65
CA CYS A 236 -19.56 -31.65 -32.31
C CYS A 236 -19.32 -32.96 -33.07
N ASN A 237 -18.11 -33.16 -33.58
CA ASN A 237 -17.66 -34.44 -34.15
C ASN A 237 -17.23 -35.47 -33.09
N ARG A 238 -17.24 -35.11 -31.80
CA ARG A 238 -16.83 -35.95 -30.66
C ARG A 238 -15.36 -36.39 -30.70
N THR A 239 -14.52 -35.66 -31.40
CA THR A 239 -13.06 -35.87 -31.45
C THR A 239 -12.38 -35.32 -30.19
N VAL A 240 -12.96 -34.28 -29.59
CA VAL A 240 -12.51 -33.65 -28.33
C VAL A 240 -13.70 -33.55 -27.39
N ASP A 241 -13.50 -33.82 -26.11
CA ASP A 241 -14.53 -33.63 -25.10
C ASP A 241 -14.74 -32.13 -24.82
N LEU A 242 -16.00 -31.71 -24.65
CA LEU A 242 -16.35 -30.30 -24.40
C LEU A 242 -15.59 -29.73 -23.20
N THR A 243 -15.48 -30.49 -22.11
CA THR A 243 -14.81 -30.02 -20.89
C THR A 243 -13.30 -29.85 -21.10
N VAL A 244 -12.70 -30.68 -21.96
CA VAL A 244 -11.30 -30.55 -22.37
C VAL A 244 -11.11 -29.29 -23.22
N ALA A 245 -11.96 -29.07 -24.23
CA ALA A 245 -11.89 -27.88 -25.07
C ALA A 245 -12.02 -26.58 -24.24
N GLN A 246 -13.01 -26.53 -23.34
CA GLN A 246 -13.24 -25.41 -22.41
C GLN A 246 -12.02 -25.17 -21.51
N HIS A 247 -11.45 -26.22 -20.94
CA HIS A 247 -10.30 -26.11 -20.04
C HIS A 247 -9.06 -25.61 -20.76
N GLU A 248 -8.78 -26.12 -21.96
CA GLU A 248 -7.58 -25.78 -22.70
C GLU A 248 -7.60 -24.34 -23.22
N ILE A 249 -8.73 -23.89 -23.79
CA ILE A 249 -8.85 -22.51 -24.28
C ILE A 249 -8.79 -21.51 -23.11
N ALA A 250 -9.45 -21.80 -21.97
CA ALA A 250 -9.44 -20.93 -20.79
C ALA A 250 -8.07 -20.87 -20.11
N THR A 251 -7.30 -21.96 -20.20
CA THR A 251 -5.94 -22.01 -19.63
C THR A 251 -4.99 -21.20 -20.51
N ASP A 252 -4.85 -21.57 -21.77
CA ASP A 252 -3.91 -20.94 -22.69
C ASP A 252 -4.38 -21.16 -24.12
N TRP A 253 -5.14 -20.19 -24.63
CA TRP A 253 -5.69 -20.24 -25.98
C TRP A 253 -4.59 -20.30 -27.07
N ILE A 254 -3.41 -19.74 -26.82
CA ILE A 254 -2.28 -19.79 -27.77
C ILE A 254 -1.69 -21.20 -27.82
N ALA A 255 -1.52 -21.84 -26.67
CA ALA A 255 -1.11 -23.24 -26.61
C ALA A 255 -2.16 -24.17 -27.24
N ALA A 256 -3.45 -23.91 -27.00
CA ALA A 256 -4.54 -24.64 -27.63
C ALA A 256 -4.53 -24.47 -29.16
N TYR A 257 -4.33 -23.24 -29.67
CA TYR A 257 -4.17 -22.98 -31.11
C TYR A 257 -3.08 -23.86 -31.71
N LYS A 258 -1.88 -23.80 -31.14
CA LYS A 258 -0.73 -24.60 -31.61
C LYS A 258 -1.00 -26.10 -31.59
N LYS A 259 -1.73 -26.57 -30.56
CA LYS A 259 -2.07 -27.99 -30.38
C LYS A 259 -3.04 -28.49 -31.45
N TYR A 260 -4.07 -27.73 -31.76
CA TYR A 260 -5.18 -28.21 -32.60
C TYR A 260 -5.03 -27.85 -34.08
N LEU A 261 -4.46 -26.69 -34.41
CA LEU A 261 -4.28 -26.26 -35.79
C LEU A 261 -2.91 -26.64 -36.38
N HIS A 262 -1.98 -27.08 -35.52
CA HIS A 262 -0.61 -27.49 -35.88
C HIS A 262 0.17 -26.44 -36.71
N GLN A 263 -0.24 -25.18 -36.60
CA GLN A 263 0.26 -24.06 -37.39
C GLN A 263 0.45 -22.84 -36.48
N THR A 264 1.20 -21.86 -36.96
CA THR A 264 1.17 -20.49 -36.44
C THR A 264 0.20 -19.68 -37.28
N PRO A 265 -0.59 -18.76 -36.68
CA PRO A 265 -1.45 -17.89 -37.44
C PRO A 265 -0.64 -17.09 -38.48
N ALA A 266 -1.25 -16.87 -39.65
CA ALA A 266 -0.63 -16.16 -40.78
C ALA A 266 -0.60 -14.64 -40.58
#